data_AF-A0A6J6X754-F1
#
_entry.id   AF-A0A6J6X754-F1
#
_cell.length_a   1.000
_cell.length_b   1.000
_cell.length_c   1.000
_cell.angle_alpha   90.00
_cell.angle_beta   90.00
_cell.angle_gamma   90.00
#
_symmetry.space_group_name_H-M   'P 1'
#
loop_
_entity.id
_entity.type
_entity.pdbx_description
1 polymer ?
#
loop_
_entity_poly.entity_id
_entity_poly.type
_entity_poly.pdbx_seq_one_letter_code
_entity_poly.pdbx_strand_id
1 'polypeptide(L)' 'MKAAHTLDFGGVMVNEMPTFRIDQMPYGGVRDSGNTKEGPHYSVREMTEERMIVIQL' A
#
# COMPACT_ATOMS: atom_id res chain seq x y z
N MET A 1 20.71 -2.87 -5.57
CA MET A 1 19.45 -2.94 -4.81
C MET A 1 19.54 -2.54 -3.33
N LYS A 2 20.71 -2.15 -2.78
CA LYS A 2 20.84 -1.77 -1.35
C LYS A 2 19.76 -0.78 -0.86
N ALA A 3 19.51 0.30 -1.62
CA ALA A 3 18.50 1.30 -1.27
C ALA A 3 17.09 0.71 -1.08
N ALA A 4 16.65 -0.19 -1.97
CA ALA A 4 15.34 -0.85 -1.86
C ALA A 4 15.21 -1.76 -0.63
N HIS A 5 16.33 -2.18 -0.03
CA HIS A 5 16.34 -3.01 1.17
C HIS A 5 16.58 -2.22 2.47
N THR A 6 17.22 -1.05 2.40
CA THR A 6 17.64 -0.30 3.60
C THR A 6 16.85 0.97 3.87
N LEU A 7 16.18 1.52 2.85
CA LEU A 7 15.37 2.72 3.00
C LEU A 7 14.01 2.36 3.61
N ASP A 8 13.69 2.95 4.75
CA ASP A 8 12.41 2.78 5.44
C ASP A 8 11.38 3.80 4.94
N PHE A 9 10.82 3.53 3.76
CA PHE A 9 9.81 4.34 3.08
C PHE A 9 8.72 3.42 2.52
N GLY A 10 7.54 3.99 2.27
CA GLY A 10 6.42 3.26 1.68
C GLY A 10 6.64 2.78 0.24
N GLY A 11 7.59 3.38 -0.49
CA GLY A 11 7.98 2.99 -1.83
C GLY A 11 9.38 3.52 -2.18
N VAL A 12 10.14 2.74 -2.95
CA VAL A 12 11.47 3.12 -3.45
C VAL A 12 11.48 3.02 -4.96
N MET A 13 11.68 4.16 -5.62
CA MET A 13 11.69 4.29 -7.07
C MET A 13 13.13 4.19 -7.55
N VAL A 14 13.41 3.31 -8.51
CA VAL A 14 14.74 3.12 -9.10
C VAL A 14 14.74 3.70 -10.50
N ASN A 15 15.63 4.66 -10.75
CA ASN A 15 15.70 5.42 -12.01
C ASN A 15 14.43 6.24 -12.31
N GLU A 16 13.69 6.63 -11.28
CA GLU A 16 12.45 7.42 -11.39
C GLU A 16 12.33 8.35 -10.17
N MET A 17 11.60 9.45 -10.30
CA MET A 17 11.37 10.42 -9.23
C MET A 17 10.35 9.91 -8.20
N PRO A 18 10.46 10.28 -6.90
CA PRO A 18 9.53 9.83 -5.86
C PRO A 18 8.11 10.39 -6.00
N THR A 19 7.92 11.42 -6.84
CA THR A 19 6.61 11.98 -7.20
C THR A 19 5.83 11.10 -8.18
N PHE A 20 6.48 10.11 -8.78
CA PHE A 20 5.83 9.17 -9.68
C PHE A 20 4.76 8.37 -8.94
N ARG A 21 3.55 8.36 -9.51
CA ARG A 21 2.39 7.62 -9.02
C ARG A 21 1.58 7.10 -10.19
N ILE A 22 1.20 5.84 -10.10
CA ILE A 22 0.14 5.24 -10.93
C ILE A 22 -1.01 4.92 -9.99
N ASP A 23 -2.25 5.30 -10.34
CA ASP A 23 -3.40 5.21 -9.44
C ASP A 23 -3.68 3.81 -8.88
N GLN A 24 -3.32 2.76 -9.63
CA GLN A 24 -3.55 1.37 -9.23
C GLN A 24 -2.51 0.84 -8.22
N MET A 25 -1.37 1.51 -8.06
CA MET A 25 -0.29 1.02 -7.20
C MET A 25 -0.63 1.27 -5.72
N PRO A 26 -0.09 0.45 -4.78
CA PRO A 26 -0.18 0.78 -3.37
C PRO A 26 0.56 2.11 -3.11
N TYR A 27 -0.14 3.08 -2.53
CA TYR A 27 0.44 4.39 -2.24
C TYR A 27 0.22 4.80 -0.79
N GLY A 28 1.28 5.09 -0.06
CA GLY A 28 1.17 5.59 1.32
C GLY A 28 2.49 5.53 2.06
N GLY A 29 2.63 6.35 3.10
CA GLY A 29 3.84 6.46 3.90
C GLY A 29 4.01 5.37 4.96
N VAL A 30 5.08 5.50 5.72
CA VAL A 30 5.33 4.81 6.99
C VAL A 30 5.72 5.86 8.02
N ARG A 31 5.74 5.51 9.32
CA ARG A 31 6.05 6.44 10.43
C ARG A 31 5.07 7.62 10.44
N ASP A 32 5.57 8.83 10.62
CA ASP A 32 4.76 10.06 10.66
C ASP A 32 4.12 10.40 9.30
N SER A 33 4.45 9.68 8.23
CA SER A 33 3.87 9.87 6.90
C SER A 33 2.60 9.03 6.65
N GLY A 34 2.17 8.22 7.62
CA GLY A 34 0.94 7.43 7.54
C GLY A 34 1.12 5.96 7.90
N ASN A 35 0.00 5.26 8.00
CA ASN A 35 -0.09 3.86 8.44
C ASN A 35 -0.94 2.95 7.53
N THR A 36 -1.51 3.49 6.45
CA THR A 36 -2.33 2.75 5.48
C THR A 36 -1.77 2.89 4.05
N LYS A 37 -2.40 2.21 3.09
CA LYS A 37 -2.12 2.35 1.65
C LYS A 37 -3.41 2.66 0.90
N GLU A 38 -3.34 3.64 0.02
CA GLU A 38 -4.33 3.96 -1.00
C GLU A 38 -4.08 3.16 -2.29
N GLY A 39 -4.86 3.51 -3.32
CA GLY A 39 -5.00 2.79 -4.58
C GLY A 39 -6.31 2.02 -4.55
N PRO A 40 -7.12 1.97 -5.63
CA PRO A 40 -8.49 1.46 -5.58
C PRO A 40 -8.66 0.13 -4.86
N HIS A 41 -7.79 -0.86 -5.14
CA HIS A 41 -7.80 -2.16 -4.47
C HIS A 41 -7.52 -2.07 -2.96
N TYR A 42 -6.51 -1.30 -2.56
CA TYR A 42 -6.10 -1.16 -1.16
C TYR A 42 -7.11 -0.33 -0.37
N SER A 43 -7.62 0.76 -0.95
CA SER A 43 -8.66 1.58 -0.34
C SER A 43 -9.95 0.80 -0.11
N VAL A 44 -10.40 -0.02 -1.08
CA VAL A 44 -11.57 -0.90 -0.87
C VAL A 44 -11.33 -1.85 0.30
N ARG A 45 -10.14 -2.46 0.39
CA ARG A 45 -9.80 -3.34 1.51
C ARG A 45 -9.82 -2.62 2.86
N GLU A 46 -9.25 -1.42 2.96
CA GLU A 46 -9.26 -0.61 4.20
C GLU A 46 -10.65 -0.06 4.55
N MET A 47 -11.55 0.07 3.56
CA MET A 47 -12.92 0.60 3.75
C MET A 47 -13.97 -0.51 3.84
N THR A 48 -13.58 -1.79 3.89
CA THR A 48 -14.50 -2.92 3.98
C THR A 48 -14.08 -3.89 5.07
N GLU A 49 -15.06 -4.59 5.65
CA GLU A 49 -14.85 -5.61 6.67
C GLU A 49 -15.19 -6.99 6.10
N GLU A 50 -14.32 -7.96 6.32
CA GLU A 50 -14.59 -9.35 5.94
C GLU A 50 -15.71 -9.94 6.81
N ARG A 51 -16.72 -10.53 6.18
CA ARG A 51 -17.80 -11.24 6.86
C ARG A 51 -17.76 -12.73 6.51
N MET A 52 -17.27 -13.54 7.44
CA MET A 52 -17.28 -15.00 7.30
C MET A 52 -18.69 -15.55 7.53
N ILE A 53 -19.13 -16.44 6.64
CA ILE A 53 -20.40 -17.17 6.75
C ILE A 53 -20.07 -18.66 6.70
N VAL A 54 -20.55 -19.42 7.69
CA VAL A 54 -20.41 -20.88 7.75
C VAL A 54 -21.81 -21.48 7.67
N ILE A 55 -22.01 -22.41 6.73
CA ILE A 55 -23.27 -23.12 6.53
C ILE A 55 -22.98 -24.61 6.69
N GLN A 56 -23.68 -25.26 7.62
CA GLN A 56 -23.70 -26.70 7.76
C GLN A 56 -24.94 -27.24 7.03
N LEU A 57 -24.72 -28.09 6.01
CA LEU A 57 -25.76 -28.76 5.24
C LEU A 57 -26.08 -30.14 5.83
#